data_AF-A0A969SD44-F1
#
_entry.id   AF-A0A969SD44-F1
#
_cell.length_a   1.000
_cell.length_b   1.000
_cell.length_c   1.000
_cell.angle_alpha   90.00
_cell.angle_beta   90.00
_cell.angle_gamma   90.00
#
_symmetry.space_group_name_H-M   'P 1'
#
loop_
_entity.id
_entity.type
_entity.pdbx_description
1 polymer ?
#
loop_
_entity_poly.entity_id
_entity_poly.type
_entity_poly.pdbx_seq_one_letter_code
_entity_poly.pdbx_strand_id
1 'polypeptide(L)'
;MSLKTNTILIRPASLGGDADELLENLGYAKRRRLKKPVPFATAGGGSIWIGAIGDCTIIYKDLAWHFFDRFANNPDLPVPDPLDEFVFLKSSLLRQFPVADIAALVLNGVVDAWGFAVFRNRALIRCCYGADGAIFADEGARLPAENDFLANYDRIDADGQVLYRSRSHPSYEPMSVADLGEAFVCEVWRSFTGHEFDSPELFHVQGTEFWLNDDEAEFRARCGRPWWKFWG
;
A
#
# COMPACT_ATOMS: atom_id res chain seq x y z
N MET A 1 -15.86 6.22 6.86
CA MET A 1 -14.48 6.74 6.81
C MET A 1 -13.69 5.77 5.96
N SER A 2 -13.62 6.01 4.66
CA SER A 2 -12.88 5.18 3.71
C SER A 2 -11.40 5.14 4.08
N LEU A 3 -10.93 3.95 4.47
CA LEU A 3 -9.52 3.63 4.66
C LEU A 3 -8.73 4.02 3.40
N LYS A 4 -7.56 4.64 3.55
CA LYS A 4 -6.68 4.96 2.42
C LYS A 4 -5.94 3.71 2.01
N THR A 5 -6.62 2.98 1.17
CA THR A 5 -6.28 1.59 1.00
C THR A 5 -5.12 1.33 0.06
N ASN A 6 -4.68 2.29 -0.76
CA ASN A 6 -3.57 2.11 -1.69
C ASN A 6 -2.36 2.95 -1.25
N THR A 7 -1.46 2.35 -0.48
CA THR A 7 -0.38 3.07 0.19
C THR A 7 0.97 2.38 0.01
N ILE A 8 2.02 3.17 -0.18
CA ILE A 8 3.41 2.73 -0.22
C ILE A 8 4.13 3.30 1.01
N LEU A 9 4.82 2.45 1.73
CA LEU A 9 5.61 2.77 2.92
C LEU A 9 7.08 2.55 2.62
N ILE A 10 7.94 3.43 3.12
CA ILE A 10 9.39 3.36 2.90
C ILE A 10 10.08 3.59 4.25
N ARG A 11 10.90 2.64 4.69
CA ARG A 11 11.60 2.70 5.97
C ARG A 11 12.98 2.02 5.95
N PRO A 12 14.05 2.64 6.49
CA PRO A 12 14.08 4.03 6.92
C PRO A 12 14.04 4.96 5.71
N ALA A 13 13.15 5.93 5.75
CA ALA A 13 13.14 7.08 4.87
C ALA A 13 12.47 8.23 5.63
N SER A 14 13.25 8.98 6.39
CA SER A 14 12.80 10.30 6.82
C SER A 14 12.81 11.20 5.58
N LEU A 15 11.72 11.90 5.30
CA LEU A 15 11.75 13.07 4.43
C LEU A 15 12.64 14.12 5.13
N GLY A 16 13.96 14.03 4.96
CA GLY A 16 14.92 15.05 5.41
C GLY A 16 14.86 16.34 4.59
N GLY A 17 13.80 16.51 3.79
CA GLY A 17 13.56 17.57 2.80
C GLY A 17 12.07 17.67 2.41
N ASP A 18 11.76 18.51 1.42
CA ASP A 18 10.38 18.76 0.92
C ASP A 18 9.91 17.59 0.03
N ALA A 19 8.62 17.24 0.08
CA ALA A 19 8.02 16.22 -0.78
C ALA A 19 8.21 16.49 -2.28
N ASP A 20 8.39 17.77 -2.63
CA ASP A 20 8.79 18.25 -3.95
C ASP A 20 10.13 17.65 -4.42
N GLU A 21 11.15 17.63 -3.56
CA GLU A 21 12.47 17.10 -3.91
C GLU A 21 12.41 15.59 -4.14
N LEU A 22 11.62 14.87 -3.34
CA LEU A 22 11.39 13.44 -3.55
C LEU A 22 10.77 13.20 -4.93
N LEU A 23 9.71 13.93 -5.30
CA LEU A 23 9.07 13.77 -6.61
C LEU A 23 10.02 14.08 -7.76
N GLU A 24 10.85 15.11 -7.62
CA GLU A 24 11.86 15.45 -8.61
C GLU A 24 12.89 14.33 -8.79
N ASN A 25 13.38 13.76 -7.70
CA ASN A 25 14.32 12.62 -7.71
C ASN A 25 13.68 11.34 -8.27
N LEU A 26 12.36 11.19 -8.10
CA LEU A 26 11.59 10.13 -8.75
C LEU A 26 11.34 10.40 -10.25
N GLY A 27 11.70 11.58 -10.75
CA GLY A 27 11.63 11.99 -12.16
C GLY A 27 10.32 12.70 -12.54
N TYR A 28 9.50 13.09 -11.57
CA TYR A 28 8.30 13.90 -11.77
C TYR A 28 8.64 15.39 -11.76
N ALA A 29 9.35 15.84 -12.80
CA ALA A 29 9.76 17.23 -12.96
C ALA A 29 8.56 18.16 -13.22
N LYS A 30 7.55 17.67 -13.93
CA LYS A 30 6.27 18.37 -14.10
C LYS A 30 5.34 17.95 -12.98
N ARG A 31 5.10 18.83 -12.02
CA ARG A 31 4.18 18.58 -10.91
C ARG A 31 3.54 19.88 -10.46
N ARG A 32 2.31 19.79 -9.97
CA ARG A 32 1.62 20.92 -9.35
C ARG A 32 1.21 20.56 -7.94
N ARG A 33 1.81 21.27 -6.98
CA ARG A 33 1.47 21.19 -5.55
C ARG A 33 0.07 21.75 -5.28
N LEU A 34 -0.70 21.08 -4.45
CA LEU A 34 -1.92 21.63 -3.86
C LEU A 34 -1.55 22.52 -2.67
N LYS A 35 -2.15 23.72 -2.60
CA LYS A 35 -1.65 24.84 -1.78
C LYS A 35 -1.58 24.63 -0.26
N LYS A 36 -2.22 23.60 0.30
CA LYS A 36 -2.28 23.38 1.76
C LYS A 36 -1.82 21.97 2.08
N PRO A 37 -1.12 21.76 3.20
CA PRO A 37 -0.95 20.43 3.75
C PRO A 37 -2.30 19.73 3.89
N VAL A 38 -2.33 18.45 3.53
CA VAL A 38 -3.53 17.62 3.57
C VAL A 38 -3.28 16.50 4.57
N PRO A 39 -4.16 16.31 5.57
CA PRO A 39 -4.10 15.14 6.43
C PRO A 39 -4.19 13.84 5.63
N PHE A 40 -3.46 12.80 6.03
CA PHE A 40 -3.50 11.50 5.36
C PHE A 40 -4.94 10.95 5.24
N ALA A 41 -5.74 11.10 6.30
CA ALA A 41 -7.14 10.70 6.33
C ALA A 41 -8.00 11.28 5.18
N THR A 42 -7.65 12.47 4.70
CA THR A 42 -8.38 13.17 3.64
C THR A 42 -7.62 13.23 2.31
N ALA A 43 -6.49 12.53 2.21
CA ALA A 43 -5.68 12.43 0.99
C ALA A 43 -6.45 11.83 -0.21
N GLY A 44 -5.95 12.06 -1.42
CA GLY A 44 -6.55 11.68 -2.68
C GLY A 44 -7.30 12.82 -3.40
N GLY A 45 -7.03 14.07 -3.02
CA GLY A 45 -7.39 15.25 -3.81
C GLY A 45 -6.59 15.33 -5.11
N GLY A 46 -5.30 14.96 -5.07
CA GLY A 46 -4.40 14.85 -6.23
C GLY A 46 -4.21 13.42 -6.76
N SER A 47 -3.16 13.24 -7.57
CA SER A 47 -2.71 11.95 -8.13
C SER A 47 -1.73 11.22 -7.23
N ILE A 48 -1.03 11.96 -6.37
CA ILE A 48 -0.13 11.43 -5.35
C ILE A 48 -0.18 12.32 -4.11
N TRP A 49 -0.13 11.69 -2.94
CA TRP A 49 0.09 12.36 -1.65
C TRP A 49 1.35 11.80 -1.02
N ILE A 50 2.15 12.66 -0.39
CA ILE A 50 3.40 12.28 0.26
C ILE A 50 3.47 12.94 1.63
N GLY A 51 3.72 12.14 2.66
CA GLY A 51 3.95 12.59 4.04
C GLY A 51 4.87 11.62 4.77
N ALA A 52 5.02 11.79 6.08
CA ALA A 52 5.86 10.91 6.89
C ALA A 52 5.36 10.83 8.34
N ILE A 53 5.67 9.71 8.98
CA ILE A 53 5.51 9.49 10.42
C ILE A 53 6.79 8.85 10.96
N GLY A 54 7.44 9.52 11.92
CA GLY A 54 8.76 9.10 12.40
C GLY A 54 9.79 9.00 11.27
N ASP A 55 10.40 7.83 11.11
CA ASP A 55 11.36 7.48 10.06
C ASP A 55 10.72 6.80 8.84
N CYS A 56 9.39 6.76 8.74
CA CYS A 56 8.65 6.15 7.66
C CYS A 56 8.04 7.21 6.73
N THR A 57 8.44 7.20 5.46
CA THR A 57 7.74 7.96 4.41
C THR A 57 6.50 7.20 3.98
N ILE A 58 5.39 7.92 3.80
CA ILE A 58 4.10 7.38 3.36
C ILE A 58 3.75 8.06 2.03
N ILE A 59 3.48 7.25 1.01
CA ILE A 59 3.02 7.71 -0.30
C ILE A 59 1.65 7.08 -0.57
N TYR A 60 0.62 7.89 -0.73
CA TYR A 60 -0.68 7.42 -1.21
C TYR A 60 -0.79 7.66 -2.72
N LYS A 61 -1.04 6.58 -3.47
CA LYS A 61 -1.24 6.58 -4.92
C LYS A 61 -2.15 5.41 -5.30
N ASP A 62 -3.10 5.66 -6.17
CA ASP A 62 -4.12 4.70 -6.65
C ASP A 62 -3.57 3.50 -7.44
N LEU A 63 -2.25 3.43 -7.64
CA LEU A 63 -1.56 2.37 -8.37
C LEU A 63 -0.70 1.45 -7.47
N ALA A 64 -0.89 1.49 -6.15
CA ALA A 64 -0.15 0.61 -5.23
C ALA A 64 -0.36 -0.89 -5.53
N TRP A 65 -1.54 -1.27 -6.02
CA TRP A 65 -1.89 -2.65 -6.37
C TRP A 65 -1.00 -3.28 -7.44
N HIS A 66 -0.41 -2.48 -8.33
CA HIS A 66 0.50 -3.00 -9.35
C HIS A 66 1.83 -3.51 -8.78
N PHE A 67 2.17 -3.20 -7.52
CA PHE A 67 3.34 -3.81 -6.85
C PHE A 67 3.23 -5.32 -6.68
N PHE A 68 2.02 -5.87 -6.76
CA PHE A 68 1.77 -7.31 -6.65
C PHE A 68 1.85 -8.02 -8.01
N ASP A 69 1.83 -7.25 -9.09
CA ASP A 69 1.62 -7.80 -10.41
C ASP A 69 2.89 -8.44 -10.98
N ARG A 70 2.76 -9.71 -11.40
CA ARG A 70 3.78 -10.42 -12.16
C ARG A 70 3.91 -9.88 -13.59
N PHE A 71 2.88 -9.25 -14.17
CA PHE A 71 2.97 -8.65 -15.51
C PHE A 71 4.04 -7.56 -15.56
N ALA A 72 4.24 -6.79 -14.49
CA ALA A 72 5.34 -5.81 -14.40
C ALA A 72 6.75 -6.44 -14.38
N ASN A 73 6.86 -7.75 -14.15
CA ASN A 73 8.12 -8.49 -14.16
C ASN A 73 8.24 -9.48 -15.35
N ASN A 74 7.23 -9.56 -16.23
CA ASN A 74 7.27 -10.42 -17.42
C ASN A 74 7.56 -9.55 -18.67
N PRO A 75 8.78 -9.62 -19.24
CA PRO A 75 9.17 -8.77 -20.36
C PRO A 75 8.44 -9.10 -21.68
N ASP A 76 7.74 -10.24 -21.76
CA ASP A 76 7.13 -10.73 -23.00
C ASP A 76 5.65 -10.32 -23.18
N LEU A 77 5.08 -9.59 -22.23
CA LEU A 77 3.67 -9.20 -22.25
C LEU A 77 3.54 -7.69 -22.53
N PRO A 78 2.65 -7.27 -23.45
CA PRO A 78 2.47 -5.86 -23.76
C PRO A 78 1.99 -5.13 -22.50
N VAL A 79 2.82 -4.18 -22.07
CA VAL A 79 2.58 -3.30 -20.93
C VAL A 79 1.47 -2.32 -21.35
N PRO A 80 0.27 -2.35 -20.74
CA PRO A 80 -0.75 -1.35 -21.01
C PRO A 80 -0.24 0.04 -20.60
N ASP A 81 -0.64 1.12 -21.28
CA ASP A 81 -0.22 2.51 -21.01
C ASP A 81 -0.13 2.93 -19.51
N PRO A 82 -1.04 2.55 -18.59
CA PRO A 82 -0.88 2.87 -17.15
C PRO A 82 0.22 2.07 -16.42
N LEU A 83 0.69 0.97 -16.99
CA LEU A 83 1.73 0.11 -16.40
C LEU A 83 3.13 0.72 -16.58
N ASP A 84 3.36 1.58 -17.57
CA ASP A 84 4.63 2.32 -17.75
C ASP A 84 4.91 3.30 -16.61
N GLU A 85 3.91 4.09 -16.21
CA GLU A 85 4.04 5.01 -15.06
C GLU A 85 4.32 4.23 -13.77
N PHE A 86 3.69 3.07 -13.62
CA PHE A 86 3.87 2.22 -12.47
C PHE A 86 5.28 1.60 -12.42
N VAL A 87 5.72 0.96 -13.50
CA VAL A 87 7.06 0.36 -13.60
C VAL A 87 8.12 1.43 -13.35
N PHE A 88 7.90 2.63 -13.86
CA PHE A 88 8.73 3.79 -13.59
C PHE A 88 8.75 4.16 -12.09
N LEU A 89 7.60 4.33 -11.45
CA LEU A 89 7.53 4.67 -10.02
C LEU A 89 8.22 3.61 -9.14
N LYS A 90 7.87 2.33 -9.32
CA LYS A 90 8.48 1.21 -8.56
C LYS A 90 9.99 1.21 -8.74
N SER A 91 10.46 1.26 -9.99
CA SER A 91 11.91 1.25 -10.29
C SER A 91 12.63 2.47 -9.71
N SER A 92 12.02 3.65 -9.81
CA SER A 92 12.55 4.88 -9.23
C SER A 92 12.63 4.82 -7.71
N LEU A 93 11.61 4.32 -7.03
CA LEU A 93 11.61 4.13 -5.57
C LEU A 93 12.70 3.14 -5.12
N LEU A 94 12.77 1.96 -5.73
CA LEU A 94 13.81 0.97 -5.42
C LEU A 94 15.23 1.50 -5.68
N ARG A 95 15.41 2.30 -6.73
CA ARG A 95 16.70 2.95 -7.03
C ARG A 95 17.05 4.00 -5.99
N GLN A 96 16.09 4.88 -5.66
CA GLN A 96 16.27 6.01 -4.75
C GLN A 96 16.55 5.56 -3.31
N PHE A 97 15.93 4.47 -2.86
CA PHE A 97 16.07 3.95 -1.50
C PHE A 97 16.68 2.53 -1.49
N PRO A 98 17.97 2.39 -1.85
CA PRO A 98 18.62 1.08 -2.01
C PRO A 98 18.66 0.22 -0.75
N VAL A 99 18.68 0.86 0.42
CA VAL A 99 18.84 0.22 1.73
C VAL A 99 17.55 0.22 2.55
N ALA A 100 16.48 0.84 2.05
CA ALA A 100 15.20 0.85 2.74
C ALA A 100 14.40 -0.40 2.42
N ASP A 101 13.58 -0.79 3.39
CA ASP A 101 12.43 -1.63 3.14
C ASP A 101 11.33 -0.77 2.51
N ILE A 102 10.67 -1.30 1.49
CA ILE A 102 9.54 -0.66 0.80
C ILE A 102 8.37 -1.64 0.84
N ALA A 103 7.24 -1.23 1.42
CA ALA A 103 6.00 -1.99 1.40
C ALA A 103 4.96 -1.29 0.54
N ALA A 104 4.32 -1.99 -0.38
CA ALA A 104 3.08 -1.55 -1.02
C ALA A 104 1.92 -2.32 -0.38
N LEU A 105 0.87 -1.60 -0.02
CA LEU A 105 -0.28 -2.09 0.73
C LEU A 105 -1.57 -1.75 -0.01
N VAL A 106 -2.47 -2.72 -0.10
CA VAL A 106 -3.81 -2.58 -0.69
C VAL A 106 -4.87 -3.17 0.22
N LEU A 107 -5.95 -2.42 0.38
CA LEU A 107 -7.25 -2.90 0.85
C LEU A 107 -8.34 -2.44 -0.14
N ASN A 108 -9.45 -3.12 -0.26
CA ASN A 108 -10.57 -2.62 -1.06
C ASN A 108 -11.85 -3.35 -0.64
N GLY A 109 -12.62 -2.72 0.25
CA GLY A 109 -13.87 -3.29 0.73
C GLY A 109 -14.99 -3.42 -0.32
N VAL A 110 -14.85 -2.85 -1.53
CA VAL A 110 -15.85 -3.01 -2.59
C VAL A 110 -15.75 -4.38 -3.27
N VAL A 111 -14.53 -4.92 -3.37
CA VAL A 111 -14.21 -6.20 -4.04
C VAL A 111 -13.52 -7.16 -3.08
N ASP A 112 -13.63 -6.90 -1.78
CA ASP A 112 -12.98 -7.64 -0.70
C ASP A 112 -11.51 -7.98 -0.98
N ALA A 113 -10.78 -7.04 -1.61
CA ALA A 113 -9.39 -7.26 -2.01
C ALA A 113 -8.44 -6.76 -0.94
N TRP A 114 -7.35 -7.49 -0.76
CA TRP A 114 -6.28 -7.15 0.16
C TRP A 114 -4.95 -7.60 -0.41
N GLY A 115 -3.87 -6.94 -0.01
CA GLY A 115 -2.56 -7.42 -0.37
C GLY A 115 -1.43 -6.53 0.10
N PHE A 116 -0.26 -7.12 0.14
CA PHE A 116 0.98 -6.41 0.38
C PHE A 116 2.14 -7.05 -0.38
N ALA A 117 3.12 -6.22 -0.73
CA ALA A 117 4.41 -6.64 -1.23
C ALA A 117 5.50 -5.86 -0.52
N VAL A 118 6.49 -6.58 0.02
CA VAL A 118 7.62 -6.00 0.74
C VAL A 118 8.90 -6.27 -0.03
N PHE A 119 9.63 -5.20 -0.28
CA PHE A 119 10.92 -5.19 -0.93
C PHE A 119 11.98 -4.82 0.09
N ARG A 120 13.12 -5.51 0.05
CA ARG A 120 14.31 -5.22 0.86
C ARG A 120 15.54 -5.34 -0.02
N ASN A 121 16.47 -4.39 0.08
CA ASN A 121 17.65 -4.35 -0.79
C ASN A 121 17.29 -4.48 -2.28
N ARG A 122 16.22 -3.80 -2.71
CA ARG A 122 15.67 -3.82 -4.08
C ARG A 122 15.09 -5.16 -4.57
N ALA A 123 15.03 -6.18 -3.72
CA ALA A 123 14.46 -7.48 -4.05
C ALA A 123 13.11 -7.68 -3.35
N LEU A 124 12.16 -8.31 -4.04
CA LEU A 124 10.91 -8.76 -3.42
C LEU A 124 11.24 -9.87 -2.41
N ILE A 125 10.84 -9.68 -1.14
CA ILE A 125 11.04 -10.69 -0.08
C ILE A 125 9.75 -11.38 0.34
N ARG A 126 8.60 -10.71 0.15
CA ARG A 126 7.28 -11.22 0.50
C ARG A 126 6.23 -10.55 -0.38
N CYS A 127 5.33 -11.34 -0.97
CA CYS A 127 4.12 -10.86 -1.61
C CYS A 127 2.95 -11.74 -1.18
N CYS A 128 1.87 -11.15 -0.72
CA CYS A 128 0.64 -11.88 -0.44
C CYS A 128 -0.54 -11.00 -0.86
N TYR A 129 -1.39 -11.50 -1.75
CA TYR A 129 -2.59 -10.77 -2.16
C TYR A 129 -3.73 -11.73 -2.53
N GLY A 130 -4.94 -11.26 -2.28
CA GLY A 130 -6.17 -12.00 -2.52
C GLY A 130 -7.37 -11.07 -2.68
N ALA A 131 -8.48 -11.65 -3.15
CA ALA A 131 -9.78 -10.99 -3.16
C ALA A 131 -10.90 -12.06 -3.16
N ASP A 132 -12.07 -11.69 -2.65
CA ASP A 132 -13.26 -12.56 -2.66
C ASP A 132 -12.99 -13.98 -2.10
N GLY A 133 -12.26 -14.06 -1.00
CA GLY A 133 -11.87 -15.33 -0.35
C GLY A 133 -10.81 -16.16 -1.09
N ALA A 134 -10.28 -15.68 -2.22
CA ALA A 134 -9.24 -16.35 -2.99
C ALA A 134 -7.87 -15.71 -2.78
N ILE A 135 -6.82 -16.53 -2.76
CA ILE A 135 -5.43 -16.08 -2.74
C ILE A 135 -4.88 -16.17 -4.15
N PHE A 136 -4.37 -15.06 -4.65
CA PHE A 136 -3.83 -14.95 -6.01
C PHE A 136 -2.30 -14.97 -6.04
N ALA A 137 -1.65 -14.48 -4.99
CA ALA A 137 -0.24 -14.79 -4.73
C ALA A 137 0.07 -14.95 -3.26
N ASP A 138 1.02 -15.84 -2.99
CA ASP A 138 1.61 -16.12 -1.68
C ASP A 138 3.07 -16.51 -1.92
N GLU A 139 3.94 -15.50 -2.04
CA GLU A 139 5.35 -15.65 -2.40
C GLU A 139 6.24 -15.17 -1.27
N GLY A 140 7.39 -15.85 -1.10
CA GLY A 140 8.34 -15.54 -0.03
C GLY A 140 7.93 -16.08 1.33
N ALA A 141 8.86 -16.03 2.29
CA ALA A 141 8.60 -16.46 3.66
C ALA A 141 7.83 -15.38 4.41
N ARG A 142 6.87 -15.79 5.27
CA ARG A 142 6.11 -14.87 6.13
C ARG A 142 7.02 -13.93 6.90
N LEU A 143 6.63 -12.67 6.96
CA LEU A 143 7.31 -11.64 7.73
C LEU A 143 7.21 -11.93 9.23
N PRO A 144 8.13 -11.41 10.06
CA PRO A 144 8.01 -11.49 11.51
C PRO A 144 6.65 -10.99 12.01
N ALA A 145 6.14 -9.87 11.48
CA ALA A 145 4.84 -9.32 11.84
C ALA A 145 3.67 -10.29 11.55
N GLU A 146 3.69 -11.01 10.42
CA GLU A 146 2.70 -12.04 10.11
C GLU A 146 2.76 -13.19 11.14
N ASN A 147 3.97 -13.63 11.50
CA ASN A 147 4.16 -14.72 12.46
C ASN A 147 3.75 -14.33 13.88
N ASP A 148 4.09 -13.12 14.31
CA ASP A 148 3.72 -12.58 15.63
C ASP A 148 2.20 -12.47 15.75
N PHE A 149 1.52 -12.03 14.69
CA PHE A 149 0.06 -12.03 14.65
C PHE A 149 -0.52 -13.44 14.72
N LEU A 150 0.00 -14.36 13.92
CA LEU A 150 -0.43 -15.77 13.88
C LEU A 150 -0.16 -16.51 15.20
N ALA A 151 0.75 -16.04 16.05
CA ALA A 151 0.99 -16.64 17.36
C ALA A 151 -0.26 -16.57 18.29
N ASN A 152 -1.24 -15.72 17.96
CA ASN A 152 -2.53 -15.65 18.64
C ASN A 152 -3.55 -16.69 18.15
N TYR A 153 -3.15 -17.55 17.22
CA TYR A 153 -4.00 -18.55 16.58
C TYR A 153 -3.42 -19.96 16.74
N ASP A 154 -4.31 -20.94 16.85
CA ASP A 154 -3.94 -22.34 16.71
C ASP A 154 -4.05 -22.76 15.25
N ARG A 155 -2.94 -23.30 14.73
CA ARG A 155 -2.89 -23.86 13.36
C ARG A 155 -3.63 -25.18 13.33
N ILE A 156 -4.53 -25.33 12.37
CA ILE A 156 -5.31 -26.53 12.09
C ILE A 156 -4.99 -26.96 10.66
N ASP A 157 -4.44 -28.16 10.49
CA ASP A 157 -4.26 -28.76 9.18
C ASP A 157 -5.46 -29.68 8.89
N ALA A 158 -6.31 -29.31 7.92
CA ALA A 158 -7.54 -30.03 7.58
C ALA A 158 -7.71 -30.10 6.05
N ASP A 159 -7.91 -31.30 5.50
CA ASP A 159 -8.14 -31.54 4.07
C ASP A 159 -7.10 -30.90 3.12
N GLY A 160 -5.84 -30.88 3.55
CA GLY A 160 -4.74 -30.27 2.79
C GLY A 160 -4.73 -28.73 2.84
N GLN A 161 -5.61 -28.12 3.61
CA GLN A 161 -5.65 -26.68 3.88
C GLN A 161 -5.11 -26.37 5.27
N VAL A 162 -4.53 -25.18 5.39
CA VAL A 162 -4.10 -24.62 6.68
C VAL A 162 -5.13 -23.60 7.12
N LEU A 163 -5.78 -23.86 8.25
CA LEU A 163 -6.75 -22.98 8.89
C LEU A 163 -6.20 -22.49 10.23
N TYR A 164 -6.77 -21.41 10.74
CA TYR A 164 -6.36 -20.73 11.96
C TYR A 164 -7.55 -20.50 12.87
N ARG A 165 -7.48 -20.99 14.10
CA ARG A 165 -8.50 -20.72 15.13
C ARG A 165 -7.99 -19.70 16.12
N SER A 166 -8.73 -18.62 16.33
CA SER A 166 -8.38 -17.60 17.32
C SER A 166 -8.37 -18.20 18.74
N ARG A 167 -7.31 -17.93 19.51
CA ARG A 167 -7.23 -18.35 20.92
C ARG A 167 -8.13 -17.51 21.82
N SER A 168 -8.34 -16.24 21.50
CA SER A 168 -9.24 -15.35 22.25
C SER A 168 -10.72 -15.63 21.94
N HIS A 169 -11.01 -16.18 20.76
CA HIS A 169 -12.37 -16.51 20.31
C HIS A 169 -12.45 -17.93 19.75
N PRO A 170 -12.27 -18.98 20.58
CA PRO A 170 -12.19 -20.37 20.13
C PRO A 170 -13.51 -20.92 19.58
N SER A 171 -14.63 -20.24 19.85
CA SER A 171 -15.95 -20.60 19.33
C SER A 171 -16.21 -20.13 17.91
N TYR A 172 -15.37 -19.26 17.36
CA TYR A 172 -15.51 -18.80 15.97
C TYR A 172 -15.04 -19.89 15.00
N GLU A 173 -15.59 -19.83 13.79
CA GLU A 173 -15.16 -20.74 12.72
C GLU A 173 -13.67 -20.53 12.42
N PRO A 174 -12.91 -21.62 12.14
CA PRO A 174 -11.53 -21.49 11.70
C PRO A 174 -11.43 -20.64 10.43
N MET A 175 -10.46 -19.74 10.41
CA MET A 175 -10.22 -18.81 9.33
C MET A 175 -9.10 -19.32 8.42
N SER A 176 -9.27 -19.17 7.11
CA SER A 176 -8.21 -19.37 6.13
C SER A 176 -7.24 -18.17 6.13
N VAL A 177 -6.17 -18.26 5.36
CA VAL A 177 -5.27 -17.12 5.10
C VAL A 177 -6.03 -15.96 4.42
N ALA A 178 -7.02 -16.27 3.57
CA ALA A 178 -7.80 -15.23 2.90
C ALA A 178 -8.62 -14.39 3.88
N ASP A 179 -9.21 -15.05 4.88
CA ASP A 179 -9.98 -14.38 5.94
C ASP A 179 -9.10 -13.50 6.85
N LEU A 180 -7.81 -13.81 6.95
CA LEU A 180 -6.82 -13.05 7.74
C LEU A 180 -6.10 -11.96 6.92
N GLY A 181 -6.43 -11.84 5.64
CA GLY A 181 -5.70 -11.00 4.68
C GLY A 181 -5.62 -9.53 5.06
N GLU A 182 -6.76 -8.93 5.42
CA GLU A 182 -6.81 -7.53 5.88
C GLU A 182 -5.98 -7.32 7.15
N ALA A 183 -6.07 -8.27 8.10
CA ALA A 183 -5.28 -8.20 9.32
C ALA A 183 -3.77 -8.22 9.02
N PHE A 184 -3.32 -9.06 8.08
CA PHE A 184 -1.91 -9.04 7.67
C PHE A 184 -1.47 -7.69 7.09
N VAL A 185 -2.31 -7.03 6.28
CA VAL A 185 -2.00 -5.69 5.77
C VAL A 185 -1.84 -4.70 6.93
N CYS A 186 -2.71 -4.75 7.93
CA CYS A 186 -2.63 -3.91 9.13
C CYS A 186 -1.35 -4.19 9.95
N GLU A 187 -0.94 -5.45 10.08
CA GLU A 187 0.30 -5.82 10.79
C GLU A 187 1.55 -5.36 10.05
N VAL A 188 1.57 -5.47 8.72
CA VAL A 188 2.67 -4.94 7.91
C VAL A 188 2.73 -3.42 8.05
N TRP A 189 1.60 -2.73 7.98
CA TRP A 189 1.53 -1.30 8.26
C TRP A 189 2.10 -0.94 9.64
N ARG A 190 1.67 -1.63 10.69
CA ARG A 190 2.13 -1.38 12.07
C ARG A 190 3.62 -1.62 12.20
N SER A 191 4.17 -2.63 11.53
CA SER A 191 5.61 -2.91 11.54
C SER A 191 6.45 -1.78 10.90
N PHE A 192 5.90 -1.08 9.92
CA PHE A 192 6.57 0.06 9.28
C PHE A 192 6.38 1.36 10.07
N THR A 193 5.16 1.66 10.48
CA THR A 193 4.84 2.97 11.07
C THR A 193 4.99 3.01 12.58
N GLY A 194 4.88 1.87 13.26
CA GLY A 194 4.75 1.79 14.72
C GLY A 194 3.33 2.14 15.23
N HIS A 195 2.37 2.37 14.34
CA HIS A 195 1.02 2.82 14.68
C HIS A 195 -0.06 1.91 14.10
N GLU A 196 -1.21 1.86 14.77
CA GLU A 196 -2.41 1.23 14.22
C GLU A 196 -2.87 1.93 12.93
N PHE A 197 -3.47 1.16 12.03
CA PHE A 197 -3.96 1.66 10.74
C PHE A 197 -5.08 2.69 10.90
N ASP A 198 -5.83 2.63 11.99
CA ASP A 198 -6.92 3.54 12.36
C ASP A 198 -6.59 4.45 13.55
N SER A 199 -5.30 4.56 13.89
CA SER A 199 -4.84 5.39 15.01
C SER A 199 -5.18 6.88 14.82
N PRO A 200 -5.58 7.60 15.88
CA PRO A 200 -5.79 9.05 15.83
C PRO A 200 -4.55 9.82 15.35
N GLU A 201 -3.35 9.34 15.69
CA GLU A 201 -2.07 9.90 15.25
C GLU A 201 -1.99 9.96 13.73
N LEU A 202 -2.45 8.90 13.04
CA LEU A 202 -2.45 8.85 11.58
C LEU A 202 -3.35 9.92 10.95
N PHE A 203 -4.47 10.26 11.59
CA PHE A 203 -5.37 11.31 11.11
C PHE A 203 -4.74 12.70 11.15
N HIS A 204 -3.70 12.88 11.95
CA HIS A 204 -2.98 14.14 12.06
C HIS A 204 -1.71 14.20 11.20
N VAL A 205 -1.28 13.08 10.60
CA VAL A 205 -0.14 13.05 9.67
C VAL A 205 -0.43 13.98 8.50
N GLN A 206 0.33 15.07 8.42
CA GLN A 206 0.25 16.02 7.33
C GLN A 206 1.17 15.59 6.20
N GLY A 207 0.70 15.77 4.97
CA GLY A 207 1.51 15.60 3.79
C GLY A 207 1.14 16.60 2.73
N THR A 208 1.76 16.46 1.57
CA THR A 208 1.55 17.31 0.42
C THR A 208 0.94 16.50 -0.72
N GLU A 209 -0.10 17.06 -1.34
CA GLU A 209 -0.70 16.49 -2.55
C GLU A 209 -0.16 17.14 -3.81
N PHE A 210 -0.05 16.34 -4.86
CA PHE A 210 0.41 16.78 -6.17
C PHE A 210 -0.46 16.22 -7.29
N TRP A 211 -0.61 17.01 -8.35
CA TRP A 211 -0.94 16.54 -9.69
C TRP A 211 0.37 16.27 -10.43
N LEU A 212 0.49 15.10 -11.09
CA LEU A 212 1.73 14.67 -11.76
C LEU A 212 1.77 15.09 -13.24
N ASN A 213 0.64 15.54 -13.80
CA ASN A 213 0.59 16.23 -15.08
C ASN A 213 -0.54 17.29 -15.08
N ASP A 214 -0.43 18.30 -15.95
CA ASP A 214 -1.41 19.40 -16.01
C ASP A 214 -2.76 18.92 -16.57
N ASP A 215 -2.73 17.91 -17.43
CA ASP A 215 -3.93 17.31 -18.05
C ASP A 215 -4.82 16.61 -17.00
N GLU A 216 -4.25 15.96 -15.98
CA GLU A 216 -4.98 15.37 -14.85
C GLU A 216 -5.69 16.44 -14.04
N ALA A 217 -5.01 17.55 -13.76
CA ALA A 217 -5.57 18.66 -13.02
C ALA A 217 -6.77 19.27 -13.78
N GLU A 218 -6.65 19.42 -15.10
CA GLU A 218 -7.73 19.91 -15.96
C GLU A 218 -8.87 18.90 -16.11
N PHE A 219 -8.56 17.62 -16.32
CA PHE A 219 -9.53 16.54 -16.45
C PHE A 219 -10.36 16.39 -15.17
N ARG A 220 -9.73 16.34 -13.99
CA ARG A 220 -10.44 16.22 -12.70
C ARG A 220 -11.24 17.48 -12.37
N ALA A 221 -10.78 18.67 -12.78
CA ALA A 221 -11.57 19.89 -12.65
C ALA A 221 -12.86 19.85 -13.49
N ARG A 222 -12.85 19.14 -14.63
CA ARG A 222 -14.01 18.98 -15.52
C ARG A 222 -14.95 17.84 -15.10
N CYS A 223 -14.42 16.72 -14.61
CA CYS A 223 -15.22 15.52 -14.35
C CYS A 223 -15.90 15.49 -12.97
N GLY A 224 -15.68 16.49 -12.11
CA GLY A 224 -16.16 16.46 -10.73
C GLY A 224 -15.52 15.33 -9.90
N ARG A 225 -15.89 15.21 -8.63
CA ARG A 225 -15.41 14.08 -7.80
C ARG A 225 -15.93 12.77 -8.42
N PRO A 226 -15.10 11.72 -8.60
CA PRO A 226 -15.58 10.44 -9.08
C PRO A 226 -16.73 9.92 -8.23
N TRP A 227 -17.78 9.40 -8.87
CA TRP A 227 -19.02 9.01 -8.21
C TRP A 227 -18.83 7.93 -7.13
N TRP A 228 -17.78 7.10 -7.24
CA TRP A 228 -17.43 6.11 -6.21
C TRP A 228 -16.86 6.72 -4.92
N LYS A 229 -16.43 8.00 -4.93
CA LYS A 229 -15.99 8.70 -3.71
C LYS A 229 -17.15 9.22 -2.84
N PHE A 230 -18.40 9.01 -3.23
CA PHE A 230 -19.58 9.35 -2.42
C PHE A 230 -20.04 8.21 -1.49
N TRP A 231 -19.43 7.02 -1.60
CA TRP A 231 -19.84 5.82 -0.86
C TRP A 231 -18.85 5.37 0.22
N GLY A 232 -18.07 6.29 0.82
CA GLY A 232 -17.05 5.98 1.85
C GLY A 232 -17.11 6.84 3.11
#